data_AF-N6XI22-F1
#
_entry.id   AF-N6XI22-F1
#
_cell.length_a   1.000
_cell.length_b   1.000
_cell.length_c   1.000
_cell.angle_alpha   90.00
_cell.angle_beta   90.00
_cell.angle_gamma   90.00
#
_symmetry.space_group_name_H-M   'P 1'
#
loop_
_entity.id
_entity.type
_entity.pdbx_description
1 polymer ?
#
loop_
_entity_poly.entity_id
_entity_poly.type
_entity_poly.pdbx_seq_one_letter_code
_entity_poly.pdbx_strand_id
1 'polypeptide(L)'
;MSHAAAGDWRQGLLLRDRFIHLKRPQSKEEIEVCYWRHGLGWDVKGYLAACHLMRDVKFDRQHQIDPVLLDTLYIMQHWLKAYGLPHEIQILSGYRTPEHNAKLEGAAKNSMHLQGRAADVHIPGMAPGVLSNMAKMIGIGGVGLYQDRGFIHVDTGPVRAWQSKKRKG
;
A
#
# COMPACT_ATOMS: atom_id res chain seq x y z
N MET A 1 34.45 3.14 21.24
CA MET A 1 33.72 2.23 20.35
C MET A 1 32.55 3.00 19.76
N SER A 2 32.64 3.39 18.49
CA SER A 2 31.59 4.18 17.82
C SER A 2 30.38 3.28 17.57
N HIS A 3 29.21 3.72 18.01
CA HIS A 3 27.95 3.16 17.54
C HIS A 3 27.77 3.66 16.11
N ALA A 4 28.05 2.81 15.12
CA ALA A 4 27.54 3.04 13.78
C ALA A 4 26.02 3.19 13.90
N ALA A 5 25.48 4.33 13.48
CA ALA A 5 24.05 4.49 13.31
C ALA A 5 23.59 3.31 12.44
N ALA A 6 22.73 2.45 12.97
CA ALA A 6 22.10 1.41 12.17
C ALA A 6 21.47 2.12 10.97
N GLY A 7 22.03 1.90 9.77
CA GLY A 7 21.56 2.54 8.56
C GLY A 7 20.06 2.33 8.42
N ASP A 8 19.38 3.26 7.76
CA ASP A 8 17.94 3.16 7.50
C ASP A 8 17.60 1.76 6.97
N TRP A 9 16.96 0.93 7.82
CA TRP A 9 16.72 -0.49 7.55
C TRP A 9 15.90 -0.70 6.27
N ARG A 10 15.13 0.32 5.86
CA ARG A 10 14.38 0.36 4.60
C ARG A 10 15.33 0.34 3.40
N GLN A 11 16.47 1.02 3.47
CA GLN A 11 17.44 1.07 2.37
C GLN A 11 18.00 -0.31 2.04
N GLY A 12 18.25 -1.15 3.05
CA GLY A 12 18.69 -2.53 2.84
C GLY A 12 17.70 -3.36 2.02
N LEU A 13 16.40 -3.11 2.17
CA LEU A 13 15.35 -3.74 1.36
C LEU A 13 15.31 -3.14 -0.05
N LEU A 14 15.42 -1.81 -0.18
CA LEU A 14 15.28 -1.10 -1.46
C LEU A 14 16.49 -1.25 -2.40
N LEU A 15 17.63 -1.75 -1.91
CA LEU A 15 18.83 -2.09 -2.69
C LEU A 15 18.77 -3.51 -3.31
N ARG A 16 17.58 -3.99 -3.64
CA ARG A 16 17.32 -5.31 -4.20
C ARG A 16 16.28 -5.22 -5.32
N ASP A 17 16.11 -6.31 -6.06
CA ASP A 17 14.94 -6.47 -6.91
C ASP A 17 13.67 -6.44 -6.04
N ARG A 18 12.68 -5.67 -6.47
CA ARG A 18 11.48 -5.39 -5.70
C ARG A 18 10.31 -6.15 -6.28
N PHE A 19 10.04 -7.29 -5.68
CA PHE A 19 8.90 -8.15 -6.00
C PHE A 19 7.75 -7.87 -5.04
N ILE A 20 6.55 -7.69 -5.59
CA ILE A 20 5.32 -7.58 -4.81
C ILE A 20 4.36 -8.70 -5.22
N HIS A 21 3.74 -9.30 -4.22
CA HIS A 21 2.61 -10.21 -4.36
C HIS A 21 1.35 -9.55 -3.84
N LEU A 22 0.42 -9.20 -4.73
CA LEU A 22 -0.78 -8.46 -4.41
C LEU A 22 -2.03 -9.20 -4.92
N LYS A 23 -3.09 -9.18 -4.11
CA LYS A 23 -4.44 -9.66 -4.49
C LYS A 23 -5.43 -8.51 -4.54
N ARG A 24 -6.39 -8.59 -5.45
CA ARG A 24 -7.53 -7.66 -5.55
C ARG A 24 -8.83 -8.46 -5.42
N PRO A 25 -9.38 -8.63 -4.20
CA PRO A 25 -10.58 -9.44 -3.98
C PRO A 25 -11.78 -9.03 -4.84
N GLN A 26 -11.95 -7.73 -5.10
CA GLN A 26 -13.04 -7.18 -5.90
C GLN A 26 -13.08 -7.73 -7.34
N SER A 27 -11.92 -7.88 -7.98
CA SER A 27 -11.79 -8.38 -9.36
C SER A 27 -11.30 -9.83 -9.44
N LYS A 28 -10.94 -10.44 -8.29
CA LYS A 28 -10.33 -11.76 -8.16
C LYS A 28 -8.96 -11.88 -8.87
N GLU A 29 -8.31 -10.75 -9.11
CA GLU A 29 -6.97 -10.71 -9.71
C GLU A 29 -5.89 -10.90 -8.65
N GLU A 30 -4.77 -11.48 -9.08
CA GLU A 30 -3.59 -11.74 -8.27
C GLU A 30 -2.35 -11.57 -9.15
N ILE A 31 -1.33 -10.88 -8.63
CA ILE A 31 -0.06 -10.68 -9.33
C ILE A 31 1.10 -10.98 -8.39
N GLU A 32 2.14 -11.62 -8.91
CA GLU A 32 3.47 -11.67 -8.30
C GLU A 32 4.46 -11.14 -9.34
N VAL A 33 4.94 -9.91 -9.16
CA VAL A 33 5.72 -9.19 -10.18
C VAL A 33 6.89 -8.43 -9.58
N CYS A 34 7.99 -8.39 -10.33
CA CYS A 34 9.06 -7.42 -10.10
C CYS A 34 8.67 -6.10 -10.76
N TYR A 35 8.65 -4.98 -10.04
CA TYR A 35 8.42 -3.65 -10.64
C TYR A 35 9.71 -2.83 -10.76
N TRP A 36 10.77 -3.22 -10.05
CA TRP A 36 12.06 -2.55 -10.06
C TRP A 36 13.20 -3.56 -9.91
N ARG A 37 14.18 -3.48 -10.79
CA ARG A 37 15.39 -4.31 -10.80
C ARG A 37 16.58 -3.51 -10.33
N HIS A 38 17.28 -4.01 -9.32
CA HIS A 38 18.45 -3.32 -8.80
C HIS A 38 19.54 -3.21 -9.87
N GLY A 39 20.06 -1.99 -10.07
CA GLY A 39 21.05 -1.70 -11.10
C GLY A 39 20.51 -1.57 -12.54
N LEU A 40 19.28 -2.01 -12.82
CA LEU A 40 18.67 -1.95 -14.16
C LEU A 40 17.49 -0.97 -14.27
N GLY A 41 16.85 -0.63 -13.15
CA GLY A 41 15.72 0.31 -13.10
C GLY A 41 14.37 -0.38 -13.28
N TRP A 42 13.45 0.26 -14.01
CA TRP A 42 12.06 -0.18 -14.15
C TRP A 42 11.91 -1.52 -14.85
N ASP A 43 11.20 -2.46 -14.21
CA ASP A 43 10.56 -3.55 -14.94
C ASP A 43 9.19 -3.07 -15.39
N VAL A 44 9.13 -2.51 -16.60
CA VAL A 44 7.94 -1.84 -17.13
C VAL A 44 6.72 -2.77 -17.14
N LYS A 45 6.91 -4.05 -17.45
CA LYS A 45 5.81 -5.03 -17.48
C LYS A 45 5.24 -5.24 -16.08
N GLY A 46 6.09 -5.45 -15.08
CA GLY A 46 5.63 -5.63 -13.71
C GLY A 46 5.05 -4.36 -13.10
N TYR A 47 5.62 -3.19 -13.39
CA TYR A 47 5.05 -1.91 -12.96
C TYR A 47 3.64 -1.68 -13.54
N LEU A 48 3.44 -1.92 -14.84
CA LEU A 48 2.12 -1.78 -15.47
C LEU A 48 1.12 -2.81 -14.95
N ALA A 49 1.55 -4.03 -14.63
CA ALA A 49 0.70 -5.04 -13.98
C ALA A 49 0.24 -4.57 -12.59
N ALA A 50 1.14 -3.98 -11.79
CA ALA A 50 0.81 -3.39 -10.50
C ALA A 50 -0.19 -2.23 -10.64
N CYS A 51 0.03 -1.34 -11.62
CA CYS A 51 -0.90 -0.26 -11.93
C CYS A 51 -2.29 -0.78 -12.32
N HIS A 52 -2.35 -1.83 -13.13
CA HIS A 52 -3.60 -2.46 -13.54
C HIS A 52 -4.34 -3.07 -12.36
N LEU A 53 -3.67 -3.84 -11.51
CA LEU A 53 -4.29 -4.44 -10.32
C LEU A 53 -4.82 -3.37 -9.34
N MET A 54 -4.09 -2.26 -9.22
CA MET A 54 -4.45 -1.13 -8.35
C MET A 54 -5.42 -0.14 -9.00
N ARG A 55 -5.91 -0.40 -10.21
CA ARG A 55 -6.85 0.48 -10.91
C ARG A 55 -8.16 0.67 -10.16
N ASP A 56 -8.95 1.63 -10.64
CA ASP A 56 -10.35 1.70 -10.26
C ASP A 56 -11.13 0.59 -10.97
N VAL A 57 -11.31 -0.55 -10.30
CA VAL A 57 -12.02 -1.72 -10.84
C VAL A 57 -13.47 -1.39 -11.18
N LYS A 58 -14.12 -0.43 -10.49
CA LYS A 58 -15.52 -0.10 -10.74
C LYS A 58 -15.72 0.61 -12.08
N PHE A 59 -14.73 1.40 -12.49
CA PHE A 59 -14.77 2.16 -13.74
C PHE A 59 -13.81 1.61 -14.80
N ASP A 60 -13.09 0.53 -14.46
CA ASP A 60 -12.01 -0.05 -15.26
C ASP A 60 -11.00 0.98 -15.77
N ARG A 61 -10.66 1.96 -14.92
CA ARG A 61 -9.70 3.02 -15.27
C ARG A 61 -8.41 2.85 -14.49
N GLN A 62 -7.35 2.61 -15.24
CA GLN A 62 -5.98 2.58 -14.73
C GLN A 62 -5.41 3.98 -14.61
N HIS A 63 -4.51 4.15 -13.64
CA HIS A 63 -3.65 5.32 -13.48
C HIS A 63 -2.24 4.85 -13.15
N GLN A 64 -1.25 5.71 -13.34
CA GLN A 64 0.09 5.44 -12.82
C GLN A 64 0.03 5.40 -11.30
N ILE A 65 0.65 4.38 -10.71
CA ILE A 65 0.76 4.26 -9.26
C ILE A 65 2.11 4.83 -8.84
N ASP A 66 2.09 5.61 -7.76
CA ASP A 66 3.30 6.17 -7.19
C ASP A 66 4.29 5.07 -6.81
N PRO A 67 5.52 5.10 -7.36
CA PRO A 67 6.59 4.18 -6.97
C PRO A 67 6.81 4.06 -5.46
N VAL A 68 6.68 5.17 -4.73
CA VAL A 68 6.88 5.19 -3.27
C VAL A 68 5.77 4.42 -2.55
N LEU A 69 4.56 4.38 -3.12
CA LEU A 69 3.48 3.55 -2.60
C LEU A 69 3.80 2.06 -2.80
N LEU A 70 4.32 1.68 -3.97
CA LEU A 70 4.75 0.30 -4.22
C LEU A 70 5.91 -0.10 -3.29
N ASP A 71 6.87 0.79 -3.09
CA ASP A 71 7.98 0.59 -2.12
C ASP A 71 7.45 0.42 -0.69
N THR A 72 6.40 1.16 -0.30
CA THR A 72 5.76 1.01 1.01
C THR A 72 5.14 -0.38 1.17
N LEU A 73 4.39 -0.84 0.16
CA LEU A 73 3.78 -2.18 0.16
C LEU A 73 4.85 -3.30 0.16
N TYR A 74 5.92 -3.11 -0.62
CA TYR A 74 7.08 -4.00 -0.68
C TYR A 74 7.73 -4.14 0.70
N ILE A 75 8.01 -3.01 1.37
CA ILE A 75 8.62 -3.00 2.71
C ILE A 75 7.71 -3.72 3.72
N MET A 76 6.40 -3.44 3.71
CA MET A 76 5.44 -4.13 4.58
C MET A 76 5.48 -5.64 4.37
N GLN A 77 5.36 -6.09 3.12
CA GLN A 77 5.34 -7.52 2.79
C GLN A 77 6.64 -8.22 3.18
N HIS A 78 7.79 -7.63 2.87
CA HIS A 78 9.09 -8.22 3.20
C HIS A 78 9.37 -8.25 4.70
N TRP A 79 8.98 -7.20 5.43
CA TRP A 79 9.10 -7.19 6.88
C TRP A 79 8.24 -8.29 7.49
N LEU A 80 6.96 -8.38 7.12
CA LEU A 80 6.05 -9.44 7.61
C LEU A 80 6.60 -10.84 7.32
N LYS A 81 7.08 -11.07 6.09
CA LYS A 81 7.70 -12.33 5.68
C LYS A 81 8.93 -12.69 6.52
N ALA A 82 9.80 -11.72 6.81
CA ALA A 82 11.01 -11.95 7.61
C ALA A 82 10.70 -12.37 9.06
N TYR A 83 9.56 -11.94 9.61
CA TYR A 83 9.09 -12.32 10.95
C TYR A 83 8.15 -13.54 10.95
N GLY A 84 7.97 -14.21 9.81
CA GLY A 84 7.07 -15.38 9.71
C GLY A 84 5.59 -15.03 9.90
N LEU A 85 5.21 -13.77 9.66
CA LEU A 85 3.84 -13.28 9.81
C LEU A 85 3.05 -13.40 8.48
N PRO A 86 1.70 -13.39 8.54
CA PRO A 86 0.88 -13.26 7.34
C PRO A 86 1.29 -12.04 6.52
N HIS A 87 1.52 -12.21 5.22
CA HIS A 87 2.09 -11.20 4.33
C HIS A 87 1.37 -11.14 2.97
N GLU A 88 0.24 -11.83 2.84
CA GLU A 88 -0.65 -11.71 1.68
C GLU A 88 -1.36 -10.36 1.71
N ILE A 89 -0.91 -9.43 0.86
CA ILE A 89 -1.51 -8.09 0.77
C ILE A 89 -2.73 -8.16 -0.14
N GLN A 90 -3.90 -7.86 0.42
CA GLN A 90 -5.13 -7.62 -0.31
C GLN A 90 -5.35 -6.11 -0.46
N ILE A 91 -5.33 -5.64 -1.71
CA ILE A 91 -5.67 -4.26 -2.07
C ILE A 91 -7.18 -4.17 -2.18
N LEU A 92 -7.83 -3.48 -1.24
CA LEU A 92 -9.27 -3.23 -1.29
C LEU A 92 -9.59 -2.05 -2.22
N SER A 93 -8.70 -1.07 -2.27
CA SER A 93 -8.79 0.08 -3.17
C SER A 93 -7.39 0.62 -3.46
N GLY A 94 -7.08 0.86 -4.74
CA GLY A 94 -5.89 1.61 -5.17
C GLY A 94 -6.31 2.97 -5.72
N TYR A 95 -6.00 3.27 -6.97
CA TYR A 95 -6.52 4.45 -7.67
C TYR A 95 -8.06 4.48 -7.67
N ARG A 96 -8.62 5.68 -7.53
CA ARG A 96 -10.05 5.96 -7.72
C ARG A 96 -10.24 7.03 -8.76
N THR A 97 -11.19 6.85 -9.65
CA THR A 97 -11.62 7.94 -10.53
C THR A 97 -12.31 9.04 -9.70
N PRO A 98 -12.29 10.31 -10.14
CA PRO A 98 -13.05 11.38 -9.50
C PRO A 98 -14.54 11.03 -9.31
N GLU A 99 -15.14 10.38 -10.31
CA GLU A 99 -16.55 9.98 -10.31
C GLU A 99 -16.84 8.86 -9.30
N HIS A 100 -15.89 7.94 -9.08
CA HIS A 100 -16.01 6.94 -8.03
C HIS A 100 -15.86 7.58 -6.65
N ASN A 101 -14.81 8.38 -6.46
CA ASN A 101 -14.52 8.98 -5.16
C ASN A 101 -15.66 9.88 -4.68
N ALA A 102 -16.31 10.63 -5.58
CA ALA A 102 -17.47 11.46 -5.26
C ALA A 102 -18.69 10.66 -4.76
N LYS A 103 -18.79 9.37 -5.09
CA LYS A 103 -19.89 8.49 -4.67
C LYS A 103 -19.64 7.79 -3.33
N LEU A 104 -18.43 7.91 -2.76
CA LEU A 104 -18.05 7.24 -1.52
C LEU A 104 -18.30 8.16 -0.32
N GLU A 105 -19.11 7.69 0.62
CA GLU A 105 -19.38 8.40 1.86
C GLU A 105 -18.08 8.61 2.66
N GLY A 106 -17.82 9.87 3.04
CA GLY A 106 -16.65 10.26 3.83
C GLY A 106 -15.33 10.28 3.06
N ALA A 107 -15.33 10.09 1.74
CA ALA A 107 -14.13 10.26 0.92
C ALA A 107 -13.72 11.73 0.84
N ALA A 108 -12.43 12.02 1.05
CA ALA A 108 -11.90 13.37 0.92
C ALA A 108 -11.91 13.83 -0.55
N LYS A 109 -12.23 15.11 -0.80
CA LYS A 109 -12.18 15.72 -2.14
C LYS A 109 -10.76 15.66 -2.73
N ASN A 110 -9.74 15.87 -1.89
CA ASN A 110 -8.33 15.82 -2.27
C ASN A 110 -7.67 14.51 -1.82
N SER A 111 -8.38 13.39 -2.01
CA SER A 111 -7.90 12.05 -1.64
C SER A 111 -6.65 11.67 -2.45
N MET A 112 -5.65 11.07 -1.79
CA MET A 112 -4.47 10.53 -2.46
C MET A 112 -4.80 9.36 -3.40
N HIS A 113 -5.95 8.70 -3.24
CA HIS A 113 -6.44 7.71 -4.21
C HIS A 113 -6.66 8.30 -5.61
N LEU A 114 -7.04 9.57 -5.72
CA LEU A 114 -7.27 10.24 -7.02
C LEU A 114 -5.97 10.45 -7.81
N GLN A 115 -4.83 10.32 -7.15
CA GLN A 115 -3.49 10.57 -7.73
C GLN A 115 -2.69 9.28 -7.89
N GLY A 116 -3.28 8.10 -7.63
CA GLY A 116 -2.53 6.83 -7.59
C GLY A 116 -1.52 6.74 -6.45
N ARG A 117 -1.74 7.51 -5.38
CA ARG A 117 -0.83 7.71 -4.24
C ARG A 117 -1.33 7.11 -2.94
N ALA A 118 -2.39 6.30 -2.98
CA ALA A 118 -2.91 5.62 -1.80
C ALA A 118 -3.42 4.21 -2.08
N ALA A 119 -3.37 3.38 -1.05
CA ALA A 119 -3.95 2.05 -1.02
C ALA A 119 -4.70 1.80 0.29
N ASP A 120 -5.88 1.17 0.19
CA ASP A 120 -6.56 0.56 1.32
C ASP A 120 -6.13 -0.93 1.35
N VAL A 121 -5.45 -1.32 2.42
CA VAL A 121 -4.71 -2.58 2.57
C VAL A 121 -5.33 -3.44 3.67
N HIS A 122 -5.65 -4.68 3.32
CA HIS A 122 -6.02 -5.75 4.25
C HIS A 122 -5.00 -6.88 4.17
N ILE A 123 -4.66 -7.49 5.30
CA ILE A 123 -3.86 -8.71 5.35
C ILE A 123 -4.62 -9.73 6.21
N PRO A 124 -5.13 -10.83 5.63
CA PRO A 124 -5.82 -11.85 6.39
C PRO A 124 -4.97 -12.38 7.54
N GLY A 125 -5.58 -12.55 8.72
CA GLY A 125 -4.88 -13.00 9.93
C GLY A 125 -4.10 -11.90 10.66
N MET A 126 -4.09 -10.65 10.17
CA MET A 126 -3.45 -9.52 10.85
C MET A 126 -4.48 -8.51 11.34
N ALA A 127 -4.40 -8.14 12.62
CA ALA A 127 -5.22 -7.07 13.16
C ALA A 127 -4.85 -5.72 12.50
N PRO A 128 -5.82 -4.90 12.04
CA PRO A 128 -5.53 -3.63 11.37
C PRO A 128 -4.69 -2.67 12.24
N GLY A 129 -4.86 -2.70 13.57
CA GLY A 129 -4.03 -1.94 14.50
C GLY A 129 -2.53 -2.29 14.42
N VAL A 130 -2.19 -3.57 14.24
CA VAL A 130 -0.79 -4.03 14.08
C VAL A 130 -0.22 -3.53 12.76
N LEU A 131 -0.98 -3.67 11.67
CA LEU A 131 -0.60 -3.15 10.35
C LEU A 131 -0.42 -1.62 10.38
N SER A 132 -1.31 -0.90 11.08
CA SER A 132 -1.22 0.56 11.21
C SER A 132 0.05 0.99 11.95
N ASN A 133 0.42 0.30 13.03
CA ASN A 133 1.65 0.60 13.76
C ASN A 133 2.88 0.34 12.90
N MET A 134 2.90 -0.77 12.14
CA MET A 134 3.94 -1.05 11.17
C MET A 134 4.06 0.04 10.10
N ALA A 135 2.95 0.42 9.46
CA ALA A 135 2.96 1.46 8.44
C ALA A 135 3.46 2.81 8.99
N LYS A 136 3.12 3.15 10.23
CA LYS A 136 3.66 4.34 10.91
C LYS A 136 5.17 4.25 11.15
N MET A 137 5.70 3.07 11.48
CA MET A 137 7.14 2.86 11.65
C MET A 137 7.91 2.97 10.33
N ILE A 138 7.27 2.65 9.19
CA ILE A 138 7.85 2.91 7.87
C ILE A 138 7.99 4.43 7.65
N GLY A 139 7.09 5.24 8.23
CA GLY A 139 7.24 6.70 8.26
C GLY A 139 7.05 7.38 6.91
N ILE A 140 6.34 6.74 5.98
CA ILE A 140 6.01 7.28 4.66
C ILE A 140 4.54 7.67 4.64
N GLY A 141 4.30 8.96 4.41
CA GLY A 141 2.98 9.58 4.25
C GLY A 141 1.90 9.21 5.27
N GLY A 142 0.65 9.24 4.83
CA GLY A 142 -0.51 9.13 5.71
C GLY A 142 -0.88 7.69 6.06
N VAL A 143 -1.26 7.45 7.31
CA VAL A 143 -1.77 6.14 7.79
C VAL A 143 -3.15 6.30 8.44
N GLY A 144 -4.19 5.72 7.82
CA GLY A 144 -5.53 5.67 8.38
C GLY A 144 -5.87 4.27 8.94
N LEU A 145 -6.36 4.18 10.17
CA LEU A 145 -6.84 2.92 10.74
C LEU A 145 -8.37 2.81 10.59
N TYR A 146 -8.83 1.77 9.90
CA TYR A 146 -10.25 1.45 9.75
C TYR A 146 -10.57 0.10 10.41
N GLN A 147 -10.47 0.07 11.75
CA GLN A 147 -10.60 -1.15 12.56
C GLN A 147 -11.89 -1.93 12.26
N ASP A 148 -13.04 -1.27 12.31
CA ASP A 148 -14.35 -1.90 12.08
C ASP A 148 -14.55 -2.36 10.62
N ARG A 149 -13.73 -1.86 9.69
CA ARG A 149 -13.77 -2.26 8.27
C ARG A 149 -12.65 -3.25 7.92
N GLY A 150 -11.79 -3.60 8.87
CA GLY A 150 -10.75 -4.61 8.70
C GLY A 150 -9.52 -4.17 7.88
N PHE A 151 -9.30 -2.88 7.60
CA PHE A 151 -8.18 -2.45 6.76
C PHE A 151 -7.45 -1.22 7.29
N ILE A 152 -6.27 -0.94 6.72
CA ILE A 152 -5.57 0.33 6.88
C ILE A 152 -5.49 1.09 5.56
N HIS A 153 -5.48 2.40 5.63
CA HIS A 153 -5.13 3.28 4.53
C HIS A 153 -3.65 3.65 4.63
N VAL A 154 -2.92 3.58 3.53
CA VAL A 154 -1.56 4.12 3.40
C VAL A 154 -1.47 5.03 2.19
N ASP A 155 -0.80 6.17 2.33
CA ASP A 155 -0.58 7.12 1.23
C ASP A 155 0.83 7.72 1.24
N THR A 156 1.21 8.39 0.15
CA THR A 156 2.52 9.05 0.01
C THR A 156 2.45 10.58 0.18
N GLY A 157 1.39 11.10 0.80
CA GLY A 157 1.23 12.52 1.14
C GLY A 157 2.04 12.93 2.39
N PRO A 158 1.64 14.00 3.10
CA PRO A 158 2.27 14.37 4.36
C PRO A 158 2.13 13.29 5.43
N VAL A 159 3.18 13.10 6.24
CA VAL A 159 3.17 12.16 7.37
C VAL A 159 2.10 12.56 8.38
N ARG A 160 1.11 11.70 8.57
CA ARG A 160 -0.01 11.91 9.50
C ARG A 160 -0.68 10.57 9.81
N ALA A 161 -1.38 10.50 10.94
CA ALA A 161 -2.15 9.32 11.29
C ALA A 161 -3.56 9.70 11.76
N TRP A 162 -4.54 8.87 11.41
CA TRP A 162 -5.93 9.02 11.86
C TRP A 162 -6.58 7.65 12.08
N GLN A 163 -7.72 7.64 12.76
CA GLN A 163 -8.53 6.44 12.96
C GLN A 163 -9.99 6.76 12.65
N SER A 164 -10.69 5.87 11.97
CA SER A 164 -12.13 6.03 11.74
C SER A 164 -12.89 5.95 13.06
N LYS A 165 -13.89 6.82 13.27
CA LYS A 165 -14.79 6.71 14.43
C LYS A 165 -15.47 5.34 14.43
N LYS A 166 -15.58 4.72 15.61
CA LYS A 166 -16.41 3.52 15.78
C LYS A 166 -17.83 3.81 15.31
N ARG A 167 -18.41 2.92 14.51
CA ARG A 167 -19.87 2.99 14.27
C ARG A 167 -20.54 2.69 15.60
N LYS A 168 -21.36 3.62 16.11
CA LYS A 168 -22.30 3.29 17.18
C LYS A 168 -23.33 2.34 16.57
N GLY A 169 -23.43 1.13 17.11
CA GLY A 169 -24.47 0.17 16.76
C GLY A 169 -25.85 0.66 17.18
#